data_AF-A0A1F3T337-F1
#
_entry.id   AF-A0A1F3T337-F1
#
_cell.length_a   1.000
_cell.length_b   1.000
_cell.length_c   1.000
_cell.angle_alpha   90.00
_cell.angle_beta   90.00
_cell.angle_gamma   90.00
#
_symmetry.space_group_name_H-M   'P 1'
#
loop_
_entity.id
_entity.type
_entity.pdbx_description
1 polymer ?
#
loop_
_entity_poly.entity_id
_entity_poly.type
_entity_poly.pdbx_seq_one_letter_code
_entity_poly.pdbx_strand_id
1 'polypeptide(L)' 'MITTGISGTKTVKNKFENIAENEKVSLDTLAELTGFPKEFIQDELGLISDQITLKNLRTNMLKYLESVTSSAT' A
#
# COMPACT_ATOMS: atom_id res chain seq x y z
N MET A 1 44.72 -20.39 -0.03
CA MET A 1 43.79 -19.42 0.57
C MET A 1 43.51 -18.32 -0.43
N ILE A 2 42.28 -18.24 -0.93
CA ILE A 2 41.76 -17.06 -1.63
C ILE A 2 40.44 -16.71 -0.96
N THR A 3 40.48 -15.70 -0.11
CA THR A 3 39.34 -15.11 0.58
C THR A 3 38.76 -14.03 -0.33
N THR A 4 37.84 -14.39 -1.23
CA THR A 4 37.09 -13.39 -1.99
C THR A 4 35.80 -13.10 -1.25
N GLY A 5 35.86 -12.07 -0.40
CA GLY A 5 34.70 -11.51 0.26
C GLY A 5 33.78 -10.83 -0.76
N ILE A 6 32.58 -11.37 -0.90
CA ILE A 6 31.47 -10.68 -1.56
C ILE A 6 30.81 -9.81 -0.49
N SER A 7 31.43 -8.68 -0.19
CA SER A 7 30.79 -7.61 0.59
C SER A 7 29.97 -6.77 -0.38
N GLY A 8 28.66 -6.97 -0.39
CA GLY A 8 27.77 -6.33 -1.35
C GLY A 8 26.28 -6.51 -1.07
N THR A 9 25.85 -6.48 0.20
CA THR A 9 24.42 -6.44 0.55
C THR A 9 24.03 -5.04 1.03
N LYS A 10 24.17 -4.04 0.18
CA LYS A 10 23.60 -2.70 0.40
C LYS A 10 23.47 -2.05 -0.97
N THR A 11 22.34 -1.41 -1.28
CA THR A 11 22.07 -0.66 -2.53
C THR A 11 21.28 -1.36 -3.65
N VAL A 12 20.42 -2.34 -3.37
CA VAL A 12 19.32 -2.74 -4.29
C VAL A 12 17.91 -2.57 -3.70
N LYS A 13 17.77 -2.21 -2.43
CA LYS A 13 16.45 -2.10 -1.77
C LYS A 13 15.69 -0.82 -2.16
N ASN A 14 16.36 0.31 -2.35
CA ASN A 14 15.67 1.60 -2.53
C ASN A 14 15.03 1.87 -3.90
N LYS A 15 15.33 1.11 -4.95
CA LYS A 15 14.78 1.38 -6.30
C LYS A 15 13.49 0.59 -6.59
N PHE A 16 13.30 -0.57 -5.96
CA PHE A 16 12.08 -1.38 -6.14
C PHE A 16 10.91 -0.89 -5.29
N GLU A 17 11.16 -0.36 -4.08
CA GLU A 17 10.10 0.20 -3.23
C GLU A 17 9.38 1.37 -3.92
N ASN A 18 10.14 2.25 -4.59
CA ASN A 18 9.56 3.43 -5.22
C ASN A 18 8.74 3.14 -6.49
N ILE A 19 9.10 2.09 -7.25
CA ILE A 19 8.36 1.70 -8.46
C ILE A 19 6.99 1.13 -8.09
N ALA A 20 6.91 0.35 -7.01
CA ALA A 20 5.66 -0.24 -6.54
C ALA A 20 4.72 0.82 -5.90
N GLU A 21 5.25 1.86 -5.27
CA GLU A 21 4.43 2.88 -4.60
C GLU A 21 3.55 3.71 -5.55
N ASN A 22 4.02 3.92 -6.79
CA ASN A 22 3.28 4.64 -7.83
C ASN A 22 2.36 3.73 -8.67
N GLU A 23 2.40 2.43 -8.45
CA GLU A 23 1.49 1.50 -9.10
C GLU A 23 0.06 1.83 -8.70
N LYS A 24 -0.84 1.87 -9.70
CA LYS A 24 -2.26 2.17 -9.52
C LYS A 24 -3.05 0.88 -9.50
N VAL A 25 -3.98 0.80 -8.56
CA VAL A 25 -4.94 -0.29 -8.44
C VAL A 25 -6.35 0.29 -8.58
N SER A 26 -7.18 -0.40 -9.33
CA SER A 26 -8.60 -0.04 -9.53
C SER A 26 -9.42 -0.47 -8.32
N LEU A 27 -10.43 0.32 -7.95
CA LEU A 27 -11.33 -0.02 -6.85
C LEU A 27 -12.11 -1.32 -7.12
N ASP A 28 -12.43 -1.63 -8.38
CA ASP A 28 -13.10 -2.88 -8.76
C ASP A 28 -12.26 -4.10 -8.34
N THR A 29 -10.96 -4.07 -8.61
CA THR A 29 -10.03 -5.13 -8.20
C THR A 29 -9.95 -5.25 -6.67
N LEU A 30 -9.96 -4.12 -5.96
CA LEU A 30 -9.98 -4.14 -4.49
C LEU A 30 -11.31 -4.70 -3.96
N ALA A 31 -12.44 -4.38 -4.59
CA ALA A 31 -13.74 -4.91 -4.22
C ALA A 31 -13.80 -6.43 -4.41
N GLU A 32 -13.28 -6.94 -5.52
CA GLU A 32 -13.19 -8.38 -5.77
C GLU A 32 -12.27 -9.10 -4.76
N LEU A 33 -11.12 -8.50 -4.42
CA LEU A 33 -10.15 -9.12 -3.50
C LEU A 33 -10.58 -9.09 -2.04
N THR A 34 -11.28 -8.03 -1.63
CA THR A 34 -11.66 -7.81 -0.23
C THR A 34 -13.08 -8.27 0.07
N GLY A 35 -13.93 -8.42 -0.94
CA GLY A 35 -15.35 -8.70 -0.80
C GLY A 35 -16.18 -7.51 -0.34
N PHE A 36 -15.58 -6.33 -0.18
CA PHE A 36 -16.31 -5.10 0.14
C PHE A 36 -16.81 -4.43 -1.14
N PRO A 37 -18.02 -3.86 -1.12
CA PRO A 37 -18.50 -3.09 -2.26
C PRO A 37 -17.61 -1.89 -2.52
N LYS A 38 -17.41 -1.58 -3.80
CA LYS A 38 -16.56 -0.47 -4.27
C LYS A 38 -16.93 0.87 -3.62
N GLU A 39 -18.22 1.14 -3.48
CA GLU A 39 -18.73 2.37 -2.83
C GLU A 39 -18.25 2.47 -1.37
N PHE A 40 -18.32 1.36 -0.63
CA PHE A 40 -17.83 1.33 0.76
C PHE A 40 -16.32 1.60 0.85
N ILE A 41 -15.53 0.99 -0.03
CA ILE A 41 -14.09 1.21 -0.09
C ILE A 41 -13.78 2.68 -0.43
N GLN A 42 -14.56 3.27 -1.32
CA GLN A 42 -14.40 4.66 -1.75
C GLN A 42 -14.71 5.65 -0.63
N ASP A 43 -15.82 5.46 0.09
CA ASP A 43 -16.21 6.28 1.24
C ASP A 43 -15.20 6.18 2.38
N GLU A 44 -14.81 4.97 2.76
CA GLU A 44 -13.92 4.75 3.91
C GLU A 44 -12.48 5.26 3.64
N LEU A 45 -12.00 5.14 2.40
CA LEU A 45 -10.70 5.66 2.00
C LEU A 45 -10.75 7.14 1.58
N GLY A 46 -11.92 7.78 1.54
CA GLY A 46 -12.12 9.18 1.14
C GLY A 46 -11.66 9.46 -0.29
N LEU A 47 -11.96 8.58 -1.23
CA LEU A 47 -11.45 8.65 -2.61
C LEU A 47 -12.45 9.31 -3.55
N ILE A 48 -11.93 10.15 -4.44
CA ILE A 48 -12.73 10.84 -5.49
C ILE A 48 -12.57 10.11 -6.85
N SER A 49 -11.64 9.16 -6.94
CA SER A 49 -11.21 8.51 -8.19
C SER A 49 -11.31 6.99 -8.06
N ASP A 50 -11.76 6.33 -9.13
CA ASP A 50 -11.81 4.87 -9.31
C ASP A 50 -10.46 4.15 -9.23
N GLN A 51 -9.36 4.90 -9.19
CA GLN A 51 -8.01 4.38 -9.09
C GLN A 51 -7.25 5.05 -7.95
N ILE A 52 -6.47 4.24 -7.23
CA ILE A 52 -5.63 4.67 -6.12
C ILE A 52 -4.21 4.11 -6.27
N THR A 53 -3.19 4.90 -5.91
CA THR A 53 -1.82 4.39 -5.85
C THR A 53 -1.62 3.51 -4.61
N LEU A 54 -0.75 2.50 -4.69
CA LEU A 54 -0.45 1.65 -3.53
C LEU A 54 0.04 2.45 -2.33
N LYS A 55 0.78 3.55 -2.56
CA LYS A 55 1.18 4.48 -1.50
C LYS A 55 -0.03 5.11 -0.79
N ASN A 56 -0.96 5.69 -1.55
CA ASN A 56 -2.14 6.34 -0.97
C ASN A 56 -3.05 5.32 -0.28
N LEU A 57 -3.20 4.13 -0.86
CA LEU A 57 -3.96 3.04 -0.26
C LEU A 57 -3.39 2.65 1.11
N ARG A 58 -2.08 2.44 1.21
CA ARG A 58 -1.41 2.14 2.48
C ARG A 58 -1.63 3.25 3.50
N THR A 59 -1.44 4.51 3.11
CA THR A 59 -1.63 5.65 4.01
C THR A 59 -3.06 5.76 4.52
N ASN A 60 -4.07 5.63 3.65
CA ASN A 60 -5.47 5.73 4.05
C ASN A 60 -5.90 4.54 4.92
N MET A 61 -5.44 3.32 4.61
CA MET A 61 -5.68 2.14 5.46
C MET A 61 -5.03 2.26 6.83
N LEU A 62 -3.80 2.78 6.92
CA LEU A 62 -3.17 3.04 8.22
C LEU A 62 -3.98 4.07 9.03
N LYS A 63 -4.40 5.18 8.41
CA LYS A 63 -5.26 6.17 9.07
C LYS A 63 -6.58 5.58 9.54
N TYR A 64 -7.23 4.76 8.71
CA TYR A 64 -8.45 4.05 9.09
C TYR A 64 -8.22 3.17 10.31
N LEU A 65 -7.16 2.35 10.30
CA LEU A 65 -6.79 1.48 11.42
C LEU A 65 -6.48 2.27 12.70
N GLU A 66 -5.78 3.40 12.60
CA GLU A 66 -5.55 4.30 13.74
C GLU A 66 -6.86 4.90 14.27
N SER A 67 -7.78 5.28 13.39
CA SER A 67 -9.09 5.82 13.78
C SER A 67 -9.95 4.78 14.49
N VAL A 68 -10.06 3.56 13.94
CA VAL A 68 -10.89 2.49 14.56
C VAL A 68 -10.30 1.99 15.88
N THR A 69 -8.97 2.02 16.04
CA THR A 69 -8.31 1.64 17.29
C THR A 69 -8.35 2.74 18.34
N SER A 70 -8.34 4.02 17.94
CA SER A 70 -8.44 5.15 18.86
C SER A 70 -9.85 5.38 19.42
N SER A 71 -10.90 4.92 18.72
CA SER A 71 -12.29 5.12 19.16
C SER A 71 -12.80 4.04 20.14
N ALA A 72 -11.96 3.08 20.52
CA ALA A 72 -12.30 1.96 21.41
C ALA A 72 -11.92 2.20 22.90
N THR A 73 -11.84 3.46 23.35
CA THR A 73 -11.55 3.81 24.76
C THR A 73 -12.76 4.42 25.44
#